data_AF-A0A0G1RVV3-F1
#
_entry.id   AF-A0A0G1RVV3-F1
#
_cell.length_a   1.000
_cell.length_b   1.000
_cell.length_c   1.000
_cell.angle_alpha   90.00
_cell.angle_beta   90.00
_cell.angle_gamma   90.00
#
_symmetry.space_group_name_H-M   'P 1'
#
loop_
_entity.id
_entity.type
_entity.pdbx_description
1 polymer ?
#
loop_
_entity_poly.entity_id
_entity_poly.type
_entity_poly.pdbx_seq_one_letter_code
_entity_poly.pdbx_strand_id
1 'polypeptide(L)'
;MCYTGLGMSKKSSTIIDRHMNLGELAASFPDVAEVLNRDYGLHCIGCFASGFDTLEMGAKVHGYDDHDIDKMVKRLNSLVGK
;
A
#
# COMPACT_ATOMS: atom_id res chain seq x y z
N MET A 1 28.33 4.38 -15.91
CA MET A 1 28.49 4.43 -14.44
C MET A 1 27.99 5.79 -13.95
N CYS A 2 27.48 5.85 -12.70
CA CYS A 2 26.75 6.97 -12.04
C CYS A 2 25.23 6.89 -12.31
N TYR A 3 24.34 6.63 -11.35
CA TYR A 3 24.41 6.73 -9.90
C TYR A 3 23.72 5.52 -9.23
N THR A 4 24.49 4.82 -8.41
CA THR A 4 23.98 3.95 -7.36
C THR A 4 23.32 4.78 -6.27
N GLY A 5 22.16 4.32 -5.80
CA GLY A 5 21.74 4.58 -4.43
C GLY A 5 20.51 5.47 -4.29
N LEU A 6 19.35 4.83 -4.23
CA LEU A 6 18.26 5.26 -3.37
C LEU A 6 17.68 4.00 -2.72
N GLY A 7 18.46 3.47 -1.76
CA GLY A 7 17.93 2.56 -0.76
C GLY A 7 17.00 3.35 0.14
N MET A 8 15.70 3.30 -0.14
CA MET A 8 14.67 3.90 0.71
C MET A 8 14.28 2.89 1.78
N SER A 9 15.21 2.68 2.73
CA SER A 9 14.91 2.04 4.00
C SER A 9 14.12 3.03 4.86
N LYS A 10 12.78 2.97 4.78
CA LYS A 10 11.92 3.52 5.82
C LYS A 10 10.88 2.47 6.22
N LYS A 11 11.35 1.54 7.05
CA LYS A 11 10.51 0.73 7.93
C LYS A 11 10.13 1.60 9.12
N SER A 12 9.14 2.48 8.95
CA SER A 12 8.59 3.30 10.03
C SER A 12 7.09 3.06 10.09
N SER A 13 6.65 2.61 11.27
CA SER A 13 5.26 2.40 11.69
C SER A 13 4.70 1.03 11.34
N THR A 14 4.69 0.16 12.35
CA THR A 14 4.12 -1.22 12.35
C THR A 14 2.62 -1.28 12.08
N ILE A 15 1.94 -0.13 12.01
CA ILE A 15 0.49 -0.05 11.86
C ILE A 15 0.15 0.65 10.55
N ILE A 16 -0.54 -0.05 9.66
CA ILE A 16 -1.10 0.46 8.42
C ILE A 16 -2.49 1.03 8.69
N ASP A 17 -2.77 2.20 8.13
CA ASP A 17 -4.09 2.86 8.19
C ASP A 17 -4.66 3.07 6.77
N ARG A 18 -5.99 3.13 6.64
CA ARG A 18 -6.70 3.32 5.36
C ARG A 18 -6.45 4.67 4.69
N HIS A 19 -6.02 5.67 5.46
CA HIS A 19 -5.69 7.01 4.96
C HIS A 19 -4.23 7.14 4.51
N MET A 20 -3.41 6.09 4.66
CA MET A 20 -2.04 6.10 4.15
C MET A 20 -2.01 6.20 2.63
N ASN A 21 -1.00 6.91 2.15
CA ASN A 21 -0.72 7.03 0.72
C ASN A 21 -0.29 5.67 0.15
N LEU A 22 -0.84 5.30 -1.01
CA LEU A 22 -0.53 4.04 -1.67
C LEU A 22 0.93 3.95 -2.13
N GLY A 23 1.49 5.06 -2.64
CA GLY A 23 2.89 5.14 -3.04
C GLY A 23 3.85 4.99 -1.87
N GLU A 24 3.54 5.61 -0.73
CA GLU A 24 4.31 5.43 0.51
C GLU A 24 4.21 3.99 1.04
N LEU A 25 3.01 3.40 1.04
CA LEU A 25 2.81 1.99 1.40
C LEU A 25 3.63 1.06 0.51
N ALA A 26 3.68 1.32 -0.80
CA ALA A 26 4.46 0.51 -1.73
C ALA A 26 5.96 0.64 -1.53
N ALA A 27 6.45 1.85 -1.21
CA ALA A 27 7.85 2.08 -0.92
C ALA A 27 8.27 1.48 0.43
N SER A 28 7.41 1.54 1.46
CA SER A 28 7.71 1.06 2.81
C SER A 28 7.46 -0.44 3.01
N PHE A 29 6.47 -1.01 2.32
CA PHE A 29 6.02 -2.39 2.49
C PHE A 29 5.80 -3.06 1.12
N PRO A 30 6.87 -3.49 0.43
CA PRO A 30 6.75 -4.12 -0.88
C PRO A 30 5.87 -5.39 -0.87
N ASP A 31 5.92 -6.18 0.21
CA ASP A 31 5.08 -7.37 0.39
C ASP A 31 3.58 -7.04 0.46
N VAL A 32 3.24 -5.92 1.12
CA VAL A 32 1.86 -5.40 1.18
C VAL A 32 1.41 -4.90 -0.18
N ALA A 33 2.28 -4.22 -0.92
CA ALA A 33 1.96 -3.77 -2.26
C ALA A 33 1.70 -4.92 -3.22
N GLU A 34 2.44 -6.03 -3.09
CA GLU A 34 2.17 -7.24 -3.86
C GLU A 34 0.78 -7.81 -3.54
N VAL A 35 0.40 -7.88 -2.27
CA VAL A 35 -0.95 -8.32 -1.86
C VAL A 35 -2.04 -7.39 -2.38
N LEU A 36 -1.84 -6.07 -2.30
CA LEU A 36 -2.80 -5.08 -2.82
C LEU A 36 -2.99 -5.22 -4.33
N ASN A 37 -1.92 -5.48 -5.07
CA ASN A 37 -1.96 -5.72 -6.49
C ASN A 37 -2.66 -7.06 -6.82
N ARG A 38 -2.17 -8.18 -6.27
CA ARG A 38 -2.63 -9.53 -6.64
C ARG A 38 -4.00 -9.90 -6.09
N ASP A 39 -4.26 -9.58 -4.83
CA ASP A 39 -5.45 -10.07 -4.13
C ASP A 39 -6.61 -9.07 -4.18
N TYR A 40 -6.29 -7.78 -4.22
CA TYR A 40 -7.29 -6.71 -4.20
C TYR A 40 -7.43 -5.97 -5.54
N GLY A 41 -6.54 -6.23 -6.50
CA GLY A 41 -6.64 -5.68 -7.85
C GLY A 41 -6.21 -4.21 -7.96
N LEU A 42 -5.54 -3.65 -6.95
CA LEU A 42 -5.00 -2.28 -6.96
C LEU A 42 -3.72 -2.22 -7.81
N HIS A 43 -3.82 -2.52 -9.10
CA HIS A 43 -2.69 -2.47 -10.04
C HIS A 43 -2.06 -1.08 -10.15
N CYS A 44 -2.83 -0.03 -9.83
CA CYS A 44 -2.36 1.35 -9.81
C CYS A 44 -1.29 1.61 -8.74
N ILE A 45 -1.12 0.73 -7.74
CA ILE A 45 -0.20 0.93 -6.61
C ILE A 45 1.26 1.12 -7.05
N GLY A 46 1.66 0.55 -8.19
CA GLY A 46 2.99 0.72 -8.79
C GLY A 46 3.10 1.84 -9.84
N CYS A 47 2.03 2.60 -10.08
CA CYS A 47 2.00 3.69 -11.05
C CYS A 47 2.27 5.04 -10.35
N PHE A 48 2.70 6.08 -11.08
CA PHE A 48 2.91 7.41 -10.53
C PHE A 48 1.66 8.01 -9.84
N ALA A 49 0.47 7.57 -10.25
CA ALA A 49 -0.80 7.99 -9.67
C ALA A 49 -0.95 7.56 -8.20
N SER A 50 -0.33 6.45 -7.77
CA SER A 50 -0.42 5.96 -6.39
C SER A 50 0.19 6.92 -5.38
N GLY A 51 1.09 7.80 -5.82
CA GLY A 51 1.64 8.88 -4.99
C GLY A 51 0.60 9.94 -4.60
N PHE A 52 -0.58 9.94 -5.21
CA PHE A 52 -1.67 10.87 -4.90
C PHE A 52 -2.89 10.20 -4.26
N ASP A 53 -3.00 8.88 -4.39
CA ASP A 53 -4.14 8.12 -3.86
C ASP A 53 -3.86 7.57 -2.45
N THR A 54 -4.90 7.57 -1.62
CA THR A 54 -4.90 6.81 -0.35
C THR A 54 -5.38 5.39 -0.59
N LEU A 55 -5.04 4.47 0.32
CA LEU A 55 -5.52 3.08 0.27
C LEU A 55 -7.04 3.01 0.14
N GLU A 56 -7.76 3.82 0.93
CA GLU A 56 -9.21 3.92 0.87
C GLU A 56 -9.72 4.40 -0.49
N MET A 57 -9.16 5.48 -1.05
CA MET A 57 -9.60 6.01 -2.34
C MET A 57 -9.36 5.01 -3.46
N GLY A 58 -8.17 4.38 -3.50
CA GLY A 58 -7.86 3.34 -4.46
C GLY A 58 -8.80 2.15 -4.34
N ALA A 59 -9.10 1.70 -3.13
CA ALA A 59 -10.04 0.61 -2.91
C ALA A 59 -11.48 0.99 -3.32
N LYS A 60 -11.95 2.20 -3.01
CA LYS A 60 -13.29 2.67 -3.40
C LYS A 60 -13.49 2.75 -4.91
N VAL A 61 -12.48 3.17 -5.66
CA VAL A 61 -12.53 3.19 -7.15
C VAL A 61 -12.72 1.78 -7.71
N HIS A 62 -12.23 0.76 -7.00
CA HIS A 62 -12.36 -0.65 -7.37
C HIS A 62 -13.59 -1.34 -6.76
N GLY A 63 -14.50 -0.58 -6.14
CA GLY A 63 -15.79 -1.08 -5.67
C GLY A 63 -15.79 -1.68 -4.26
N TYR A 64 -14.74 -1.47 -3.47
CA TYR A 64 -14.73 -1.87 -2.06
C TYR A 64 -15.48 -0.83 -1.19
N ASP A 65 -16.30 -1.33 -0.27
CA ASP A 65 -16.95 -0.50 0.74
C ASP A 65 -16.05 -0.30 1.97
N ASP A 66 -16.49 0.54 2.91
CA ASP A 66 -15.72 0.84 4.11
C ASP A 66 -15.43 -0.40 4.97
N HIS A 67 -16.32 -1.40 4.97
CA HIS A 67 -16.16 -2.62 5.76
C HIS A 67 -15.13 -3.57 5.14
N ASP A 68 -15.10 -3.69 3.82
CA ASP A 68 -14.07 -4.47 3.12
C ASP A 68 -12.70 -3.79 3.20
N ILE A 69 -12.66 -2.46 3.20
CA ILE A 69 -11.43 -1.69 3.45
C ILE A 69 -10.91 -1.94 4.87
N ASP A 70 -11.78 -1.97 5.87
CA ASP A 70 -11.37 -2.28 7.25
C ASP A 70 -10.80 -3.69 7.39
N LYS A 71 -11.38 -4.69 6.69
CA LYS A 71 -10.82 -6.06 6.63
C LYS A 71 -9.48 -6.07 5.90
N MET A 72 -9.36 -5.33 4.80
CA MET A 72 -8.13 -5.19 4.04
C MET A 72 -7.01 -4.68 4.96
N VAL A 73 -7.24 -3.55 5.64
CA VAL A 73 -6.28 -2.96 6.59
C VAL A 73 -5.89 -3.96 7.69
N LYS A 74 -6.83 -4.68 8.29
CA LYS A 74 -6.52 -5.72 9.29
C LYS A 74 -5.61 -6.83 8.72
N ARG A 75 -5.87 -7.26 7.48
CA ARG A 75 -5.03 -8.25 6.78
C ARG A 75 -3.62 -7.70 6.54
N LEU A 76 -3.50 -6.46 6.05
CA LEU A 76 -2.20 -5.82 5.80
C LEU A 76 -1.39 -5.68 7.09
N ASN A 77 -2.01 -5.23 8.17
CA ASN A 77 -1.38 -5.15 9.49
C ASN A 77 -0.88 -6.51 9.99
N SER A 78 -1.60 -7.60 9.69
CA SER A 78 -1.19 -8.96 10.05
C SER A 78 0.03 -9.48 9.27
N LEU A 79 0.38 -8.84 8.14
CA LEU A 79 1.57 -9.14 7.36
C LEU A 79 2.79 -8.37 7.86
N VAL A 80 2.60 -7.12 8.30
CA VAL A 80 3.66 -6.24 8.80
C VAL A 80 4.02 -6.50 10.26
N GLY A 81 3.05 -6.89 11.09
CA GLY A 81 3.21 -7.19 12.52
C GLY A 81 3.74 -8.58 12.84
N LYS A 82 4.34 -9.28 11.87
CA LYS A 82 5.09 -10.54 12.07
C LYS A 82 6.59 -10.27 12.07
#